data_AF-A0A354TFY3-F1
#
_entry.id   AF-A0A354TFY3-F1
#
_cell.length_a   1.000
_cell.length_b   1.000
_cell.length_c   1.000
_cell.angle_alpha   90.00
_cell.angle_beta   90.00
_cell.angle_gamma   90.00
#
_symmetry.space_group_name_H-M   'P 1'
#
loop_
_entity.id
_entity.type
_entity.pdbx_description
1 polymer ?
#
loop_
_entity_poly.entity_id
_entity_poly.type
_entity_poly.pdbx_seq_one_letter_code
_entity_poly.pdbx_strand_id
1 'polypeptide(L)'
;MKRLLLMPFISLAAFAQTKPDPALEGPKIIAEAFVKLSGALGEAIAKSGPASALSVCSEKAPQIAKEVATAHGVTLRRATHKPRNPKNAADDVEKTALEAFMAALAKKEPPKPQVITSADGSRAFLAPIVLGNPLCLQCHGTPGKDIAPETLAAIEKLYPDDQATGFKLGDLRGLWRVTFPNSK
;
A
#
# COMPACT_ATOMS: atom_id res chain seq x y z
N MET A 1 48.89 26.93 46.28
CA MET A 1 47.42 26.76 46.36
C MET A 1 46.86 26.53 44.96
N LYS A 2 46.72 25.27 44.52
CA LYS A 2 46.11 24.93 43.22
C LYS A 2 44.66 24.50 43.48
N ARG A 3 43.69 25.32 43.08
CA ARG A 3 42.27 24.99 43.14
C ARG A 3 41.98 23.98 42.03
N LEU A 4 41.65 22.75 42.44
CA LEU A 4 41.20 21.69 41.55
C LEU A 4 39.73 21.94 41.23
N LEU A 5 39.44 22.40 40.01
CA LEU A 5 38.08 22.54 39.48
C LEU A 5 37.58 21.15 39.08
N LEU A 6 36.67 20.58 39.87
CA LEU A 6 35.87 19.42 39.46
C LEU A 6 34.79 19.90 38.48
N MET A 7 34.94 19.55 37.20
CA MET A 7 33.84 19.63 36.24
C MET A 7 32.93 18.41 36.41
N PRO A 8 31.60 18.60 36.54
CA PRO A 8 30.67 17.48 36.65
C PRO A 8 30.55 16.79 35.29
N PHE A 9 30.78 15.47 35.28
CA PHE A 9 30.44 14.62 34.14
C PHE A 9 28.91 14.52 34.06
N ILE A 10 28.31 15.24 33.12
CA ILE A 10 26.91 15.04 32.75
C ILE A 10 26.87 13.75 31.92
N SER A 11 26.38 12.68 32.53
CA SER A 11 26.16 11.40 31.84
C SER A 11 25.03 11.57 30.82
N LEU A 12 25.36 11.50 29.53
CA LEU A 12 24.37 11.43 28.45
C LEU A 12 23.62 10.10 28.59
N ALA A 13 22.37 10.15 29.05
CA ALA A 13 21.49 8.99 28.98
C ALA A 13 21.21 8.67 27.51
N ALA A 14 21.64 7.50 27.04
CA ALA A 14 21.30 7.00 25.73
C ALA A 14 19.78 6.75 25.69
N PHE A 15 19.04 7.60 24.97
CA PHE A 15 17.65 7.31 24.62
C PHE A 15 17.66 6.06 23.71
N ALA A 16 17.25 4.91 24.25
CA ALA A 16 16.99 3.74 23.43
C ALA A 16 15.88 4.10 22.44
N GLN A 17 16.19 4.15 21.15
CA GLN A 17 15.18 4.27 20.10
C GLN A 17 14.27 3.03 20.20
N THR A 18 13.02 3.24 20.58
CA THR A 18 12.02 2.17 20.59
C THR A 18 11.79 1.70 19.16
N LYS A 19 11.74 0.37 18.94
CA LYS A 19 11.41 -0.19 17.63
C LYS A 19 10.05 0.37 17.17
N PRO A 20 9.90 0.80 15.90
CA PRO A 20 8.66 1.37 15.42
C PRO A 20 7.51 0.37 15.58
N ASP A 21 6.36 0.82 16.09
CA ASP A 21 5.17 -0.01 16.20
C ASP A 21 4.39 0.00 14.88
N PRO A 22 4.30 -1.14 14.15
CA PRO A 22 3.58 -1.23 12.88
C PRO A 22 2.13 -0.76 12.96
N ALA A 23 1.45 -0.95 14.10
CA ALA A 23 0.06 -0.51 14.26
C ALA A 23 -0.08 1.03 14.26
N LEU A 24 0.96 1.74 14.72
CA LEU A 24 1.00 3.20 14.77
C LEU A 24 1.60 3.81 13.50
N GLU A 25 2.67 3.21 12.97
CA GLU A 25 3.41 3.77 11.83
C GLU A 25 2.88 3.28 10.47
N GLY A 26 2.40 2.04 10.39
CA GLY A 26 1.86 1.45 9.16
C GLY A 26 0.77 2.30 8.49
N PRO A 27 -0.25 2.78 9.21
CA PRO A 27 -1.28 3.66 8.66
C PRO A 27 -0.72 4.96 8.06
N LYS A 28 0.28 5.58 8.71
CA LYS A 28 0.88 6.86 8.27
C LYS A 28 1.65 6.67 6.95
N ILE A 29 2.46 5.60 6.89
CA ILE A 29 3.24 5.24 5.70
C ILE A 29 2.32 4.93 4.51
N ILE A 30 1.24 4.17 4.75
CA ILE A 30 0.24 3.87 3.72
C ILE A 30 -0.47 5.15 3.27
N ALA A 31 -0.86 6.03 4.19
CA ALA A 31 -1.51 7.28 3.86
C ALA A 31 -0.62 8.16 2.96
N GLU A 32 0.67 8.30 3.30
CA GLU A 32 1.64 9.03 2.47
C GLU A 32 1.73 8.45 1.06
N ALA A 33 1.93 7.13 0.94
CA ALA A 33 2.03 6.45 -0.35
C ALA A 33 0.74 6.58 -1.16
N PHE A 34 -0.42 6.49 -0.50
CA PHE A 34 -1.72 6.62 -1.15
C PHE A 34 -1.97 8.06 -1.62
N VAL A 35 -1.58 9.08 -0.86
CA VAL A 35 -1.70 10.49 -1.28
C VAL A 35 -0.86 10.76 -2.52
N LYS A 36 0.42 10.34 -2.52
CA LYS A 36 1.31 10.48 -3.69
C LYS A 36 0.75 9.78 -4.92
N LEU A 37 0.30 8.53 -4.75
CA LEU A 37 -0.28 7.74 -5.82
C LEU A 37 -1.58 8.34 -6.37
N SER A 38 -2.52 8.66 -5.49
CA SER A 38 -3.84 9.14 -5.89
C SER A 38 -3.77 10.53 -6.52
N GLY A 39 -2.84 11.38 -6.08
CA GLY A 39 -2.51 12.64 -6.75
C GLY A 39 -1.99 12.42 -8.17
N ALA A 40 -0.98 11.57 -8.34
CA ALA A 40 -0.42 11.27 -9.67
C ALA A 40 -1.46 10.65 -10.63
N LEU A 41 -2.35 9.80 -10.12
CA LEU A 41 -3.46 9.25 -10.89
C LEU A 41 -4.49 10.32 -11.26
N GLY A 42 -4.90 11.14 -10.29
CA GLY A 42 -5.86 12.22 -10.49
C GLY A 42 -5.41 13.22 -11.55
N GLU A 43 -4.14 13.62 -11.52
CA GLU A 43 -3.54 14.51 -12.52
C GLU A 43 -3.55 13.89 -13.93
N ALA A 44 -3.17 12.62 -14.06
CA ALA A 44 -3.17 11.94 -15.35
C ALA A 44 -4.60 11.83 -15.92
N ILE A 45 -5.56 11.42 -15.08
CA ILE A 45 -6.96 11.29 -15.46
C ILE A 45 -7.53 12.66 -15.88
N ALA A 46 -7.28 13.71 -15.09
CA ALA A 46 -7.78 15.05 -15.39
C ALA A 46 -7.22 15.62 -16.69
N LYS A 47 -5.96 15.32 -17.01
CA LYS A 47 -5.27 15.86 -18.20
C LYS A 47 -5.61 15.09 -19.48
N SER A 48 -5.71 13.77 -19.42
CA SER A 48 -5.74 12.92 -20.63
C SER A 48 -6.60 11.67 -20.47
N GLY A 49 -7.50 11.65 -19.49
CA GLY A 49 -8.45 10.58 -19.26
C GLY A 49 -7.85 9.30 -18.65
N PRO A 50 -8.70 8.31 -18.33
CA PRO A 50 -8.30 7.12 -17.56
C PRO A 50 -7.25 6.23 -18.24
N ALA A 51 -7.28 6.15 -19.58
CA ALA A 51 -6.28 5.40 -20.34
C ALA A 51 -4.84 5.90 -20.07
N SER A 52 -4.63 7.21 -19.91
CA SER A 52 -3.32 7.79 -19.64
C SER A 52 -2.77 7.42 -18.25
N ALA A 53 -3.66 7.20 -17.28
CA ALA A 53 -3.32 6.85 -15.90
C ALA A 53 -2.76 5.42 -15.77
N LEU A 54 -2.87 4.59 -16.81
CA LEU A 54 -2.31 3.24 -16.81
C LEU A 54 -0.78 3.24 -16.72
N SER A 55 -0.11 4.26 -17.30
CA SER A 55 1.33 4.48 -17.18
C SER A 55 1.75 4.81 -15.74
N VAL A 56 0.93 5.58 -15.03
CA VAL A 56 1.13 5.85 -13.59
C VAL A 56 1.09 4.55 -12.79
N CYS A 57 0.16 3.65 -13.13
CA CYS A 57 0.06 2.35 -12.48
C CYS A 57 1.26 1.43 -12.74
N SER A 58 1.78 1.35 -13.98
CA SER A 58 2.91 0.47 -14.34
C SER A 58 4.25 1.01 -13.86
N GLU A 59 4.47 2.32 -13.95
CA GLU A 59 5.79 2.93 -13.79
C GLU A 59 5.93 3.72 -12.49
N LYS A 60 5.03 4.69 -12.28
CA LYS A 60 5.14 5.60 -11.13
C LYS A 60 4.78 4.92 -9.82
N ALA A 61 3.81 4.02 -9.81
CA ALA A 61 3.34 3.43 -8.57
C ALA A 61 4.42 2.55 -7.87
N PRO A 62 5.20 1.72 -8.57
CA PRO A 62 6.39 1.09 -7.98
C PRO A 62 7.44 2.08 -7.48
N GLN A 63 7.66 3.19 -8.19
CA GLN A 63 8.62 4.24 -7.78
C GLN A 63 8.19 4.92 -6.47
N ILE A 64 6.93 5.38 -6.39
CA ILE A 64 6.33 5.97 -5.19
C ILE A 64 6.45 5.00 -4.00
N ALA A 65 6.13 3.72 -4.22
CA ALA A 65 6.24 2.72 -3.16
C ALA A 65 7.70 2.59 -2.66
N LYS A 66 8.68 2.57 -3.57
CA LYS A 66 10.11 2.51 -3.25
C LYS A 66 10.61 3.76 -2.51
N GLU A 67 10.19 4.94 -2.95
CA GLU A 67 10.56 6.22 -2.33
C GLU A 67 10.07 6.29 -0.88
N VAL A 68 8.79 6.01 -0.66
CA VAL A 68 8.19 6.00 0.69
C VAL A 68 8.83 4.90 1.53
N ALA A 69 9.01 3.70 0.99
CA ALA A 69 9.70 2.60 1.68
C ALA A 69 11.10 3.01 2.17
N THR A 70 11.89 3.65 1.29
CA THR A 70 13.25 4.09 1.60
C THR A 70 13.27 5.16 2.68
N ALA A 71 12.37 6.14 2.61
CA ALA A 71 12.28 7.23 3.59
C ALA A 71 11.97 6.73 5.01
N HIS A 72 11.22 5.62 5.12
CA HIS A 72 10.80 5.04 6.41
C HIS A 72 11.62 3.81 6.82
N GLY A 73 12.59 3.36 6.02
CA GLY A 73 13.38 2.16 6.30
C GLY A 73 12.54 0.86 6.35
N VAL A 74 11.47 0.79 5.55
CA VAL A 74 10.53 -0.35 5.49
C VAL A 74 10.52 -0.98 4.09
N THR A 75 9.85 -2.12 3.95
CA THR A 75 9.35 -2.56 2.63
C THR A 75 7.88 -2.19 2.49
N LEU A 76 7.48 -1.64 1.34
CA LEU A 76 6.10 -1.27 1.04
C LEU A 76 5.66 -1.91 -0.28
N ARG A 77 4.55 -2.64 -0.28
CA ARG A 77 3.93 -3.18 -1.50
C ARG A 77 2.40 -3.18 -1.42
N ARG A 78 1.78 -3.41 -2.57
CA ARG A 78 0.36 -3.76 -2.69
C ARG A 78 0.24 -5.20 -3.19
N ALA A 79 -0.77 -5.89 -2.70
CA ALA A 79 -1.07 -7.26 -3.07
C ALA A 79 -2.57 -7.44 -3.34
N THR A 80 -2.93 -8.42 -4.17
CA THR A 80 -4.33 -8.66 -4.54
C THR A 80 -4.56 -10.09 -5.01
N HIS A 81 -5.81 -10.54 -4.90
CA HIS A 81 -6.33 -11.78 -5.48
C HIS A 81 -6.68 -11.63 -6.97
N LYS A 82 -6.75 -10.40 -7.49
CA LYS A 82 -7.04 -10.07 -8.90
C LYS A 82 -5.99 -9.07 -9.43
N PRO A 83 -4.76 -9.53 -9.73
CA PRO A 83 -3.67 -8.68 -10.20
C PRO A 83 -3.93 -8.10 -11.60
N ARG A 84 -3.54 -6.83 -11.77
CA ARG A 84 -3.30 -6.21 -13.09
C ARG A 84 -1.87 -6.40 -13.53
N ASN A 85 -0.97 -6.05 -12.61
CA ASN A 85 0.44 -6.38 -12.69
C ASN A 85 0.66 -7.70 -11.94
N PRO A 86 1.15 -8.77 -12.60
CA PRO A 86 1.40 -10.06 -11.96
C PRO A 86 2.28 -9.99 -10.71
N LYS A 87 3.18 -8.99 -10.60
CA LYS A 87 4.04 -8.77 -9.41
C LYS A 87 3.26 -8.42 -8.14
N ASN A 88 2.00 -8.03 -8.28
CA ASN A 88 1.08 -7.74 -7.18
C ASN A 88 0.19 -8.94 -6.81
N ALA A 89 0.39 -10.12 -7.41
CA ALA A 89 -0.25 -11.34 -6.92
C ALA A 89 0.09 -11.52 -5.42
N ALA A 90 -0.92 -11.87 -4.64
CA ALA A 90 -0.76 -12.08 -3.20
C ALA A 90 0.06 -13.34 -2.91
N ASP A 91 1.01 -13.23 -1.98
CA ASP A 91 1.65 -14.39 -1.36
C ASP A 91 0.70 -15.07 -0.35
N ASP A 92 1.14 -16.17 0.25
CA ASP A 92 0.26 -16.96 1.13
C ASP A 92 -0.18 -16.21 2.39
N VAL A 93 0.69 -15.36 2.94
CA VAL A 93 0.37 -14.50 4.08
C VAL A 93 -0.68 -13.44 3.69
N GLU A 94 -0.49 -12.83 2.52
CA GLU A 94 -1.39 -11.83 1.97
C GLU A 94 -2.75 -12.44 1.59
N LYS A 95 -2.78 -13.68 1.08
CA LYS A 95 -4.04 -14.41 0.79
C LYS A 95 -4.88 -14.60 2.05
N THR A 96 -4.27 -15.07 3.16
CA THR A 96 -5.00 -15.23 4.43
C THR A 96 -5.59 -13.92 4.92
N ALA A 97 -4.86 -12.81 4.81
CA ALA A 97 -5.39 -11.49 5.17
C ALA A 97 -6.53 -11.05 4.24
N LEU A 98 -6.38 -11.25 2.92
CA LEU A 98 -7.43 -10.95 1.94
C LEU A 98 -8.70 -11.75 2.22
N GLU A 99 -8.60 -13.04 2.53
CA GLU A 99 -9.74 -13.90 2.89
C GLU A 99 -10.46 -13.37 4.13
N ALA A 100 -9.71 -13.01 5.18
CA ALA A 100 -10.29 -12.40 6.38
C ALA A 100 -11.01 -11.07 6.07
N PHE A 101 -10.44 -10.24 5.21
CA PHE A 101 -11.06 -8.98 4.79
C PHE A 101 -12.33 -9.21 3.97
N MET A 102 -12.31 -10.16 3.03
CA MET A 102 -13.48 -10.54 2.23
C MET A 102 -14.60 -11.12 3.11
N ALA A 103 -14.25 -11.93 4.12
CA ALA A 103 -15.21 -12.48 5.06
C ALA A 103 -15.89 -11.39 5.92
N ALA A 104 -15.14 -10.37 6.35
CA ALA A 104 -15.73 -9.22 7.06
C ALA A 104 -16.70 -8.45 6.15
N LEU A 105 -16.31 -8.16 4.91
CA LEU A 105 -17.17 -7.46 3.95
C LEU A 105 -18.45 -8.26 3.63
N ALA A 106 -18.36 -9.59 3.51
CA ALA A 106 -19.53 -10.46 3.31
C ALA A 106 -20.52 -10.39 4.48
N LYS A 107 -20.04 -10.13 5.70
CA LYS A 107 -20.85 -9.89 6.91
C LYS A 107 -21.31 -8.44 7.05
N LYS A 108 -20.98 -7.56 6.08
CA LYS A 108 -21.19 -6.11 6.13
C LYS A 108 -20.46 -5.43 7.29
N GLU A 109 -19.33 -6.01 7.71
CA GLU A 109 -18.45 -5.45 8.73
C GLU A 109 -17.24 -4.76 8.06
N PRO A 110 -16.72 -3.68 8.64
CA PRO A 110 -15.52 -3.05 8.11
C PRO A 110 -14.30 -3.98 8.29
N PRO A 111 -13.55 -4.31 7.23
CA PRO A 111 -12.33 -5.10 7.35
C PRO A 111 -11.28 -4.30 8.13
N LYS A 112 -10.71 -4.92 9.18
CA LYS A 112 -9.74 -4.27 10.06
C LYS A 112 -8.31 -4.63 9.66
N PRO A 113 -7.36 -3.67 9.67
CA PRO A 113 -5.95 -3.98 9.45
C PRO A 113 -5.42 -5.04 10.42
N GLN A 114 -4.39 -5.76 9.99
CA GLN A 114 -3.73 -6.81 10.77
C GLN A 114 -2.25 -6.48 10.97
N VAL A 115 -1.70 -6.86 12.12
CA VAL A 115 -0.25 -6.89 12.36
C VAL A 115 0.18 -8.33 12.51
N ILE A 116 1.19 -8.72 11.74
CA ILE A 116 1.81 -10.04 11.81
C ILE A 116 3.27 -9.93 12.22
N THR A 117 3.79 -10.98 12.85
CA THR A 117 5.21 -11.12 13.18
C THR A 117 5.75 -12.37 12.50
N SER A 118 6.79 -12.21 11.69
CA SER A 118 7.50 -13.28 11.01
C SER A 118 8.45 -13.99 11.96
N ALA A 119 8.88 -15.21 11.60
CA ALA A 119 9.83 -15.99 12.38
C ALA A 119 11.21 -15.31 12.54
N ASP A 120 11.62 -14.49 11.58
CA ASP A 120 12.86 -13.69 11.65
C ASP A 120 12.75 -12.44 12.55
N GLY A 121 11.58 -12.24 13.18
CA GLY A 121 11.25 -11.11 14.04
C GLY A 121 10.84 -9.84 13.28
N SER A 122 10.79 -9.86 11.95
CA SER A 122 10.20 -8.75 11.18
C SER A 122 8.69 -8.68 11.46
N ARG A 123 8.13 -7.48 11.42
CA ARG A 123 6.68 -7.27 11.64
C ARG A 123 6.07 -6.63 10.41
N ALA A 124 4.86 -7.02 10.03
CA ALA A 124 4.15 -6.38 8.93
C ALA A 124 2.78 -5.86 9.33
N PHE A 125 2.42 -4.68 8.83
CA PHE A 125 1.09 -4.10 8.90
C PHE A 125 0.38 -4.30 7.56
N LEU A 126 -0.78 -4.95 7.57
CA LEU A 126 -1.59 -5.25 6.39
C LEU A 126 -2.90 -4.48 6.46
N ALA A 127 -3.18 -3.64 5.46
CA ALA A 127 -4.38 -2.82 5.42
C ALA A 127 -5.21 -3.08 4.15
N PRO A 128 -6.54 -3.27 4.25
CA PRO A 128 -7.39 -3.53 3.10
C PRO A 128 -7.48 -2.31 2.17
N ILE A 129 -7.60 -2.55 0.87
CA ILE A 129 -7.94 -1.55 -0.14
C ILE A 129 -9.37 -1.82 -0.58
N VAL A 130 -10.34 -1.10 -0.03
CA VAL A 130 -11.75 -1.18 -0.41
C VAL A 130 -12.08 -0.07 -1.40
N LEU A 131 -12.79 -0.39 -2.48
CA LEU A 131 -13.15 0.61 -3.50
C LEU A 131 -14.30 1.50 -3.02
N GLY A 132 -13.97 2.62 -2.37
CA GLY A 132 -14.96 3.59 -1.87
C GLY A 132 -15.31 4.72 -2.83
N ASN A 133 -14.60 4.88 -3.95
CA ASN A 133 -14.76 6.02 -4.87
C ASN A 133 -15.08 5.54 -6.30
N PRO A 134 -16.13 6.06 -6.98
CA PRO A 134 -16.47 5.72 -8.36
C PRO A 134 -15.32 5.89 -9.36
N LEU A 135 -14.39 6.82 -9.11
CA LEU A 135 -13.21 7.03 -9.95
C LEU A 135 -12.39 5.74 -10.14
N CYS A 136 -12.33 4.89 -9.10
CA CYS A 136 -11.63 3.62 -9.17
C CYS A 136 -12.24 2.67 -10.22
N LEU A 137 -13.55 2.77 -10.47
CA LEU A 137 -14.28 1.90 -11.38
C LEU A 137 -14.03 2.22 -12.85
N GLN A 138 -13.52 3.41 -13.17
CA GLN A 138 -13.13 3.77 -14.54
C GLN A 138 -12.05 2.84 -15.12
N CYS A 139 -11.28 2.19 -14.23
CA CYS A 139 -10.26 1.21 -14.60
C CYS A 139 -10.49 -0.18 -14.00
N HIS A 140 -11.24 -0.29 -12.90
CA HIS A 140 -11.45 -1.57 -12.19
C HIS A 140 -12.89 -2.08 -12.24
N GLY A 141 -13.83 -1.29 -12.77
CA GLY A 141 -15.24 -1.64 -12.84
C GLY A 141 -15.58 -2.63 -13.96
N THR A 142 -16.85 -2.70 -14.32
CA THR A 142 -17.35 -3.59 -15.37
C THR A 142 -16.99 -3.05 -16.76
N PRO A 143 -16.30 -3.83 -17.62
CA PRO A 143 -16.05 -3.46 -19.02
C PRO A 143 -17.33 -3.08 -19.76
N GLY A 144 -17.31 -1.99 -20.53
CA GLY A 144 -18.46 -1.52 -21.32
C GLY A 144 -19.57 -0.84 -20.52
N LYS A 145 -19.47 -0.82 -19.17
CA LYS A 145 -20.37 -0.05 -18.30
C LYS A 145 -19.60 1.02 -17.52
N ASP A 146 -18.61 0.61 -16.75
CA ASP A 146 -17.80 1.49 -15.90
C ASP A 146 -16.47 1.83 -16.58
N ILE A 147 -15.91 0.88 -17.34
CA ILE A 147 -14.66 1.05 -18.10
C ILE A 147 -15.01 1.35 -19.56
N ALA A 148 -14.59 2.53 -20.03
CA ALA A 148 -14.78 2.96 -21.41
C ALA A 148 -13.94 2.11 -22.38
N PRO A 149 -14.40 1.87 -23.63
CA PRO A 149 -13.72 1.00 -24.59
C PRO A 149 -12.24 1.35 -24.84
N GLU A 150 -11.92 2.64 -24.93
CA GLU A 150 -10.55 3.12 -25.13
C GLU A 150 -9.64 2.83 -23.92
N THR A 151 -10.20 2.87 -22.71
CA THR A 151 -9.47 2.52 -21.48
C THR A 151 -9.27 1.01 -21.40
N LEU A 152 -10.28 0.23 -21.77
CA LEU A 152 -10.19 -1.23 -21.82
C LEU A 152 -9.12 -1.67 -22.84
N ALA A 153 -9.13 -1.14 -24.05
CA ALA A 153 -8.12 -1.45 -25.07
C ALA A 153 -6.70 -1.09 -24.60
N ALA A 154 -6.53 0.02 -23.88
CA ALA A 154 -5.25 0.40 -23.31
C ALA A 154 -4.81 -0.54 -22.16
N ILE A 155 -5.76 -1.02 -21.34
CA ILE A 155 -5.50 -2.04 -20.32
C ILE A 155 -5.01 -3.32 -20.97
N GLU A 156 -5.75 -3.86 -21.95
CA GLU A 156 -5.43 -5.12 -22.63
C GLU A 156 -4.07 -5.07 -23.33
N LYS A 157 -3.73 -3.92 -23.94
CA LYS A 157 -2.42 -3.71 -24.57
C LYS A 157 -1.27 -3.72 -23.57
N LEU A 158 -1.43 -3.06 -22.42
CA LEU A 158 -0.36 -2.91 -21.42
C LEU A 158 -0.28 -4.09 -20.44
N TYR A 159 -1.41 -4.76 -20.23
CA TYR A 159 -1.60 -5.86 -19.29
C TYR A 159 -2.42 -6.99 -19.95
N PRO A 160 -1.80 -7.81 -20.82
CA PRO A 160 -2.51 -8.91 -21.50
C PRO A 160 -3.15 -9.92 -20.55
N ASP A 161 -2.58 -10.08 -19.35
CA ASP A 161 -3.04 -10.99 -18.30
C ASP A 161 -3.84 -10.25 -17.20
N ASP A 162 -4.45 -9.09 -17.50
CA ASP A 162 -5.20 -8.31 -16.51
C ASP A 162 -6.37 -9.12 -15.92
N GLN A 163 -6.40 -9.21 -14.59
CA GLN A 163 -7.52 -9.78 -13.85
C GLN A 163 -8.30 -8.71 -13.08
N ALA A 164 -7.89 -7.43 -13.15
CA ALA A 164 -8.36 -6.40 -12.25
C ALA A 164 -9.58 -5.61 -12.75
N THR A 165 -10.53 -6.26 -13.41
CA THR A 165 -11.81 -5.67 -13.85
C THR A 165 -13.00 -6.36 -13.17
N GLY A 166 -14.20 -5.79 -13.32
CA GLY A 166 -15.46 -6.32 -12.81
C GLY A 166 -15.72 -6.04 -11.33
N PHE A 167 -14.98 -5.12 -10.71
CA PHE A 167 -15.22 -4.68 -9.34
C PHE A 167 -16.42 -3.72 -9.23
N LYS A 168 -16.97 -3.61 -8.03
CA LYS A 168 -18.02 -2.66 -7.65
C LYS A 168 -17.57 -1.82 -6.45
N LEU A 169 -18.32 -0.75 -6.15
CA LEU A 169 -18.11 -0.01 -4.91
C LEU A 169 -18.31 -0.93 -3.71
N GLY A 170 -17.41 -0.82 -2.74
CA GLY A 170 -17.39 -1.68 -1.54
C GLY A 170 -16.61 -2.97 -1.72
N ASP A 171 -16.20 -3.34 -2.95
CA ASP A 171 -15.38 -4.54 -3.15
C ASP A 171 -13.95 -4.34 -2.63
N LEU A 172 -13.35 -5.44 -2.17
CA LEU A 172 -11.94 -5.49 -1.82
C LEU A 172 -11.09 -5.53 -3.09
N ARG A 173 -10.34 -4.48 -3.37
CA ARG A 173 -9.38 -4.44 -4.49
C ARG A 173 -8.11 -5.20 -4.17
N GLY A 174 -7.70 -5.25 -2.92
CA GLY A 174 -6.43 -5.83 -2.49
C GLY A 174 -6.06 -5.36 -1.09
N LEU A 175 -4.77 -5.33 -0.78
CA LEU A 175 -4.22 -4.80 0.46
C LEU A 175 -2.90 -4.05 0.22
N TRP A 176 -2.56 -3.20 1.17
CA TRP A 176 -1.20 -2.70 1.38
C TRP A 176 -0.49 -3.57 2.42
N ARG A 177 0.81 -3.79 2.23
CA ARG A 177 1.68 -4.42 3.22
C ARG A 177 2.89 -3.54 3.47
N VAL A 178 3.07 -3.13 4.72
CA VAL A 178 4.26 -2.44 5.22
C VAL A 178 5.03 -3.43 6.08
N THR A 179 6.28 -3.76 5.73
CA THR A 179 7.12 -4.67 6.53
C THR A 179 8.25 -3.89 7.16
N PHE A 180 8.29 -3.93 8.48
CA PHE A 180 9.31 -3.35 9.34
C PHE A 180 10.38 -4.41 9.59
N PRO A 181 11.64 -4.16 9.19
CA PRO A 181 12.71 -5.11 9.42
C PRO A 181 12.91 -5.33 10.92
N ASN A 182 13.38 -6.52 11.30
CA ASN A 182 13.83 -6.73 12.67
C ASN A 182 15.09 -5.90 12.87
N SER A 183 14.97 -4.73 13.52
CA SER A 183 16.12 -3.95 13.96
C SER A 183 16.90 -4.81 14.97
N LYS A 184 18.03 -5.38 14.57
CA LYS A 184 18.99 -5.97 15.50
C LYS A 184 19.65 -4.87 16.33
#